data_AF-A0A2D7TN91-F1
#
_entry.id   AF-A0A2D7TN91-F1
#
_cell.length_a   1.000
_cell.length_b   1.000
_cell.length_c   1.000
_cell.angle_alpha   90.00
_cell.angle_beta   90.00
_cell.angle_gamma   90.00
#
_symmetry.space_group_name_H-M   'P 1'
#
loop_
_entity.id
_entity.type
_entity.pdbx_description
1 polymer ?
#
loop_
_entity_poly.entity_id
_entity_poly.type
_entity_poly.pdbx_seq_one_letter_code
_entity_poly.pdbx_strand_id
1 'polypeptide(L)'
;MYAVHSWHPGIHPGAEDNKFYEHDPDKWANTVFGKPKYLHFHTCGNYAPGEICLMIPNHTVLIDDKPLWKDGELLLNGFEHTKGLLEKHATLKNVFSGN
;
A
#
# COMPACT_ATOMS: atom_id res chain seq x y z
N MET A 1 -24.01 -10.80 8.24
CA MET A 1 -23.34 -10.72 6.93
C MET A 1 -22.05 -9.96 7.11
N TYR A 2 -20.95 -10.49 6.58
CA TYR A 2 -19.64 -9.82 6.57
C TYR A 2 -19.53 -8.98 5.30
N ALA A 3 -19.08 -7.73 5.40
CA ALA A 3 -18.93 -6.83 4.27
C ALA A 3 -17.53 -6.23 4.22
N VAL A 4 -16.99 -6.12 3.00
CA VAL A 4 -15.84 -5.28 2.68
C VAL A 4 -16.39 -3.94 2.21
N HIS A 5 -16.03 -2.86 2.90
CA HIS A 5 -16.51 -1.52 2.58
C HIS A 5 -15.56 -0.80 1.63
N SER A 6 -14.26 -0.97 1.84
CA SER A 6 -13.22 -0.41 0.98
C SER A 6 -11.93 -1.21 1.13
N TRP A 7 -11.00 -0.96 0.24
CA TRP A 7 -9.65 -1.51 0.31
C TRP A 7 -8.68 -0.59 -0.40
N HIS A 8 -7.43 -0.57 0.05
CA HIS A 8 -6.34 0.02 -0.71
C HIS A 8 -4.98 -0.51 -0.27
N PRO A 9 -4.02 -0.65 -1.18
CA PRO A 9 -2.60 -0.72 -0.83
C PRO A 9 -2.04 0.65 -0.46
N GLY A 10 -0.88 0.66 0.20
CA GLY A 10 -0.06 1.86 0.30
C GLY A 10 0.62 2.23 -1.04
N ILE A 11 1.06 3.49 -1.17
CA ILE A 11 1.71 4.03 -2.37
C ILE A 11 3.06 4.71 -2.09
N HIS A 12 3.50 4.75 -0.84
CA HIS A 12 4.68 5.50 -0.41
C HIS A 12 5.85 4.55 -0.07
N PRO A 13 6.76 4.22 -1.01
CA PRO A 13 7.87 3.32 -0.72
C PRO A 13 8.84 3.88 0.33
N GLY A 14 9.00 5.21 0.40
CA GLY A 14 9.77 5.88 1.46
C GLY A 14 9.18 5.82 2.87
N ALA A 15 8.03 5.17 3.10
CA ALA A 15 7.59 4.83 4.44
C ALA A 15 8.45 3.65 4.94
N GLU A 16 9.67 3.98 5.38
CA GLU A 16 10.77 3.05 5.67
C GLU A 16 10.38 1.87 6.58
N ASP A 17 11.02 0.70 6.39
CA ASP A 17 10.87 -0.48 7.25
C ASP A 17 11.71 -0.37 8.54
N ASN A 18 11.36 0.63 9.35
CA ASN A 18 12.13 1.03 10.53
C ASN A 18 11.97 0.11 11.75
N LYS A 19 11.42 -1.09 11.55
CA LYS A 19 11.08 -2.05 12.62
C LYS A 19 10.38 -1.44 13.83
N PHE A 20 9.64 -0.34 13.61
CA PHE A 20 8.95 0.35 14.70
C PHE A 20 7.95 -0.57 15.41
N TYR A 21 7.45 -1.63 14.77
CA TYR A 21 6.62 -2.62 15.45
C TYR A 21 7.30 -3.27 16.67
N GLU A 22 8.63 -3.31 16.74
CA GLU A 22 9.38 -3.89 17.87
C GLU A 22 9.58 -2.91 19.04
N HIS A 23 9.57 -1.60 18.78
CA HIS A 23 10.04 -0.59 19.75
C HIS A 23 9.14 0.66 19.88
N ASP A 24 8.27 0.92 18.91
CA ASP A 24 7.35 2.05 18.82
C ASP A 24 6.08 1.65 18.03
N PRO A 25 5.19 0.84 18.63
CA PRO A 25 4.02 0.30 17.95
C PRO A 25 3.03 1.40 17.52
N ASP A 26 3.01 2.54 18.22
CA ASP A 26 2.17 3.69 17.84
C ASP A 26 2.67 4.30 16.52
N LYS A 27 3.98 4.58 16.42
CA LYS A 27 4.57 5.08 15.18
C LYS A 27 4.42 4.08 14.03
N TRP A 28 4.52 2.78 14.32
CA TRP A 28 4.24 1.75 13.31
C TRP A 28 2.79 1.82 12.82
N ALA A 29 1.82 1.85 13.73
CA ALA A 29 0.38 1.90 13.38
C ALA A 29 0.03 3.13 12.54
N ASN A 30 0.71 4.26 12.77
CA ASN A 30 0.51 5.50 12.02
C ASN A 30 1.24 5.56 10.67
N THR A 31 2.13 4.61 10.37
CA THR A 31 2.94 4.63 9.12
C THR A 31 2.73 3.42 8.22
N VAL A 32 2.24 2.30 8.76
CA VAL A 32 2.15 1.03 8.04
C VAL A 32 1.22 1.08 6.82
N PHE A 33 0.11 1.83 6.90
CA PHE A 33 -0.90 1.95 5.84
C PHE A 33 -0.40 2.66 4.58
N GLY A 34 0.67 3.46 4.68
CA GLY A 34 1.28 4.14 3.54
C GLY A 34 2.17 3.23 2.69
N LYS A 35 2.58 2.08 3.21
CA LYS A 35 3.59 1.22 2.59
C LYS A 35 3.00 0.35 1.47
N PRO A 36 3.61 0.32 0.26
CA PRO A 36 3.17 -0.56 -0.82
C PRO A 36 3.13 -2.04 -0.45
N LYS A 37 3.93 -2.47 0.52
CA LYS A 37 3.98 -3.85 1.02
C LYS A 37 2.65 -4.36 1.56
N TYR A 38 1.82 -3.48 2.12
CA TYR A 38 0.59 -3.86 2.80
C TYR A 38 -0.63 -3.41 2.01
N LEU A 39 -1.49 -4.38 1.70
CA LEU A 39 -2.86 -4.16 1.25
C LEU A 39 -3.77 -4.30 2.46
N HIS A 40 -4.71 -3.38 2.65
CA HIS A 40 -5.70 -3.52 3.70
C HIS A 40 -7.12 -3.35 3.21
N PHE A 41 -8.00 -4.17 3.79
CA PHE A 41 -9.44 -4.12 3.60
C PHE A 41 -10.07 -3.52 4.85
N HIS A 42 -10.93 -2.53 4.66
CA HIS A 42 -11.83 -2.03 5.68
C HIS A 42 -13.06 -2.92 5.67
N THR A 43 -13.21 -3.70 6.73
CA THR A 43 -14.32 -4.63 6.88
C THR A 43 -15.11 -4.28 8.13
N CYS A 44 -16.42 -4.49 8.08
CA CYS A 44 -17.23 -4.58 9.30
C CYS A 44 -18.50 -5.39 9.02
N GLY A 45 -19.27 -5.68 10.07
CA GLY A 45 -20.63 -6.17 9.87
C GLY A 45 -21.46 -5.15 9.08
N ASN A 46 -22.71 -5.49 8.76
CA ASN A 46 -23.58 -4.59 8.00
C ASN A 46 -24.11 -3.36 8.82
N TYR A 47 -23.47 -3.00 9.94
CA TYR A 47 -23.86 -1.90 10.82
C TYR A 47 -22.67 -1.40 11.65
N ALA A 48 -22.65 -0.10 11.95
CA ALA A 48 -21.70 0.51 12.88
C ALA A 48 -22.02 0.12 14.35
N PRO A 49 -21.05 0.11 15.28
CA PRO A 49 -19.67 0.53 15.14
C PRO A 49 -18.69 -0.65 15.12
N GLY A 50 -17.85 -0.70 14.08
CA GLY A 50 -16.68 -1.54 14.02
C GLY A 50 -15.94 -1.22 12.73
N GLU A 51 -14.63 -0.99 12.79
CA GLU A 51 -13.76 -1.11 11.63
C GLU A 51 -12.73 -2.19 11.95
N ILE A 52 -12.76 -3.27 11.19
CA ILE A 52 -11.76 -4.32 11.23
C ILE A 52 -10.88 -4.12 10.01
N CYS A 53 -9.62 -3.82 10.27
CA CYS A 53 -8.58 -3.81 9.24
C CYS A 53 -8.07 -5.24 9.04
N LEU A 54 -8.19 -5.76 7.81
CA LEU A 54 -7.54 -7.00 7.40
C LEU A 54 -6.34 -6.66 6.52
N MET A 55 -5.13 -6.99 6.97
CA MET A 55 -3.89 -6.71 6.25
C MET A 55 -3.34 -7.93 5.51
N ILE A 56 -2.94 -7.74 4.27
CA ILE A 56 -2.28 -8.74 3.41
C ILE A 56 -0.90 -8.19 3.01
N PRO A 57 0.20 -8.77 3.54
CA PRO A 57 1.55 -8.40 3.12
C PRO A 57 1.91 -9.01 1.76
N ASN A 58 2.84 -8.36 1.04
CA ASN A 58 3.44 -8.85 -0.21
C ASN A 58 2.40 -9.29 -1.26
N HIS A 59 1.30 -8.54 -1.35
CA HIS A 59 0.20 -8.84 -2.24
C HIS A 59 0.55 -8.54 -3.71
N THR A 60 -0.24 -9.09 -4.62
CA THR A 60 -0.27 -8.70 -6.03
C THR A 60 -1.68 -8.21 -6.36
N VAL A 61 -1.79 -7.04 -6.97
CA VAL A 61 -3.07 -6.45 -7.42
C VAL A 61 -2.97 -6.20 -8.92
N LEU A 62 -3.93 -6.75 -9.65
CA LEU A 62 -4.05 -6.60 -11.09
C LEU A 62 -5.21 -5.67 -11.42
N ILE A 63 -5.00 -4.79 -12.40
CA ILE A 63 -6.06 -4.03 -13.08
C ILE A 63 -6.06 -4.49 -14.53
N ASP A 64 -7.19 -5.02 -15.00
CA ASP A 64 -7.33 -5.60 -16.34
C ASP A 64 -6.17 -6.57 -16.68
N ASP A 65 -5.92 -7.52 -15.78
CA ASP A 65 -4.83 -8.52 -15.86
C ASP A 65 -3.39 -7.97 -15.87
N LYS A 66 -3.21 -6.65 -15.68
CA LYS A 66 -1.89 -6.02 -15.57
C LYS A 66 -1.56 -5.74 -14.10
N PRO A 67 -0.40 -6.17 -13.58
CA PRO A 67 -0.04 -5.90 -12.20
C PRO A 67 0.22 -4.40 -11.99
N LEU A 68 -0.54 -3.77 -11.10
CA LEU A 68 -0.21 -2.46 -10.56
C LEU A 68 0.59 -2.60 -9.27
N TRP A 69 0.31 -3.61 -8.45
CA TRP A 69 1.23 -4.07 -7.42
C TRP A 69 1.67 -5.50 -7.70
N LYS A 70 2.93 -5.81 -7.44
CA LYS A 70 3.48 -7.17 -7.52
C LYS A 70 4.38 -7.44 -6.32
N ASP A 71 4.09 -8.51 -5.60
CA ASP A 71 4.86 -8.94 -4.42
C ASP A 71 5.09 -7.83 -3.37
N GLY A 72 4.12 -6.90 -3.23
CA GLY A 72 4.20 -5.74 -2.34
C GLY A 72 4.90 -4.50 -2.90
N GLU A 73 5.25 -4.49 -4.19
CA GLU A 73 5.86 -3.36 -4.87
C GLU A 73 4.88 -2.67 -5.82
N LEU A 74 4.84 -1.34 -5.81
CA LEU A 74 4.02 -0.53 -6.73
C LEU A 74 4.75 -0.32 -8.06
N LEU A 75 4.15 -0.80 -9.16
CA LEU A 75 4.72 -0.77 -10.51
C LEU A 75 4.19 0.42 -11.33
N LEU A 76 4.95 1.52 -11.39
CA LEU A 76 4.52 2.75 -12.06
C LEU A 76 4.59 2.68 -13.60
N ASN A 77 5.40 1.80 -14.18
CA ASN A 77 5.62 1.82 -15.64
C ASN A 77 4.62 0.99 -16.45
N GLY A 78 3.69 0.29 -15.78
CA GLY A 78 2.71 -0.61 -16.43
C GLY A 78 1.50 0.07 -17.08
N PHE A 79 1.23 1.35 -16.75
CA PHE A 79 0.04 2.08 -17.20
C PHE A 79 0.40 3.42 -17.86
N GLU A 80 -0.39 3.84 -18.84
CA GLU A 80 -0.14 5.06 -19.63
C GLU A 80 -0.02 6.31 -18.75
N HIS A 81 -0.90 6.45 -17.75
CA HIS A 81 -0.93 7.63 -16.87
C HIS A 81 0.22 7.68 -15.85
N THR A 82 0.87 6.55 -15.58
CA THR A 82 1.92 6.46 -14.55
C THR A 82 3.32 6.28 -15.15
N LYS A 83 3.40 5.79 -16.39
CA LYS A 83 4.66 5.66 -17.13
C LYS A 83 5.30 7.03 -17.34
N GLY A 84 6.60 7.13 -17.10
CA GLY A 84 7.33 8.40 -17.27
C GLY A 84 7.34 9.30 -16.03
N LEU A 85 6.60 8.96 -14.96
CA LEU A 85 6.54 9.81 -13.76
C LEU A 85 7.88 9.90 -13.03
N LEU A 86 8.68 8.82 -13.02
CA LEU A 86 9.98 8.81 -12.36
C LEU A 86 11.00 9.70 -13.11
N GLU A 87 10.91 9.77 -14.43
CA GLU A 87 11.73 10.62 -15.27
C GLU A 87 11.33 12.09 -15.13
N LYS A 88 10.03 12.35 -14.98
CA LYS A 88 9.48 13.70 -14.83
C LYS A 88 9.73 14.29 -13.44
N HIS A 89 9.79 13.45 -12.40
CA HIS A 89 9.86 13.88 -11.01
C HIS A 89 11.05 13.24 -10.28
N ALA A 90 12.15 13.99 -10.17
CA ALA A 90 13.37 13.52 -9.50
C ALA A 90 13.14 13.09 -8.04
N THR A 91 12.21 13.75 -7.33
CA THR A 91 11.83 13.36 -5.96
C THR A 91 11.19 11.97 -5.91
N LEU A 92 10.28 11.67 -6.83
CA LEU A 92 9.68 10.33 -6.94
C LEU A 92 10.74 9.29 -7.27
N LYS A 93 11.66 9.61 -8.20
CA LYS A 93 12.77 8.73 -8.54
C LYS A 93 13.60 8.34 -7.32
N ASN A 94 13.93 9.30 -6.45
CA ASN A 94 14.70 9.02 -5.23
C ASN A 94 13.95 8.09 -4.29
N VAL A 95 12.65 8.34 -4.06
CA VAL A 95 11.83 7.55 -3.14
C VAL A 95 11.59 6.13 -3.65
N PHE A 96 11.50 5.92 -4.96
CA PHE A 96 11.30 4.59 -5.57
C PHE A 96 12.59 3.83 -5.87
N SER A 97 13.77 4.49 -5.83
CA SER A 97 15.08 3.83 -6.04
C SER A 97 15.74 3.37 -4.74
N GLY A 98 15.17 3.72 -3.58
CA GLY A 98 15.76 3.51 -2.25
C GLY A 98 15.40 2.18 -1.57
N ASN A 99 14.83 1.23 -2.29
CA ASN A 99 14.50 -0.11 -1.79
C ASN A 99 15.55 -1.14 -2.23
#